data_AF-A0A1F6T0X6-F1
#
_entry.id   AF-A0A1F6T0X6-F1
#
_cell.length_a   1.000
_cell.length_b   1.000
_cell.length_c   1.000
_cell.angle_alpha   90.00
_cell.angle_beta   90.00
_cell.angle_gamma   90.00
#
_symmetry.space_group_name_H-M   'P 1'
#
loop_
_entity.id
_entity.type
_entity.pdbx_description
1 polymer ?
#
loop_
_entity_poly.entity_id
_entity_poly.type
_entity_poly.pdbx_seq_one_letter_code
_entity_poly.pdbx_strand_id
1 'polypeptide(L)' 'MAGKKDLLLTLSQAGKRYGYSSDYLRRLAEKGRLTAQKVGHQWLTTSDSVESFIGSREKRGVYKKTPGRK' A
#
# COMPACT_ATOMS: atom_id res chain seq x y z
N MET A 1 1.23 -25.81 4.72
CA MET A 1 0.98 -24.48 4.09
C MET A 1 2.33 -23.80 3.96
N ALA A 2 2.80 -23.57 2.73
CA ALA A 2 4.14 -23.02 2.49
C ALA A 2 4.28 -21.67 3.19
N GLY A 3 5.26 -21.58 4.10
CA GLY A 3 5.57 -20.35 4.82
C GLY A 3 5.85 -19.24 3.83
N LYS A 4 4.93 -18.27 3.75
CA LYS A 4 5.23 -16.97 3.15
C LYS A 4 6.32 -16.37 4.03
N LYS A 5 7.58 -16.60 3.65
CA LYS A 5 8.72 -15.88 4.21
C LYS A 5 8.32 -14.40 4.14
N ASP A 6 8.32 -13.76 5.30
CA ASP A 6 8.08 -12.34 5.46
C ASP A 6 9.24 -11.59 4.78
N LEU A 7 9.24 -11.62 3.45
CA LEU A 7 10.25 -10.99 2.64
C LEU A 7 9.93 -9.51 2.70
N LEU A 8 10.75 -8.78 3.45
CA LEU A 8 10.79 -7.33 3.41
C LEU A 8 11.09 -6.91 1.97
N LEU A 9 10.10 -6.31 1.33
CA LEU A 9 10.19 -5.73 0.01
C LEU A 9 10.46 -4.24 0.14
N THR A 10 11.35 -3.73 -0.69
CA THR A 10 11.43 -2.28 -0.90
C THR A 10 10.13 -1.78 -1.53
N LEU A 11 9.79 -0.51 -1.31
CA LEU A 11 8.63 0.09 -1.96
C LEU A 11 8.70 0.03 -3.49
N SER A 12 9.89 0.04 -4.08
CA SER A 12 10.08 -0.13 -5.52
C SER A 12 9.69 -1.54 -5.97
N GLN A 13 10.11 -2.58 -5.24
CA GLN A 13 9.73 -3.96 -5.53
C GLN A 13 8.24 -4.21 -5.32
N ALA A 14 7.68 -3.71 -4.20
CA ALA A 14 6.24 -3.78 -3.94
C ALA A 14 5.45 -3.05 -5.04
N GLY A 15 5.92 -1.87 -5.45
CA GLY A 15 5.31 -1.12 -6.54
C GLY A 15 5.26 -1.90 -7.85
N LYS A 16 6.38 -2.50 -8.26
CA LYS A 16 6.45 -3.35 -9.46
C LYS A 16 5.56 -4.59 -9.37
N ARG A 17 5.49 -5.23 -8.20
CA ARG A 17 4.69 -6.44 -7.98
C ARG A 17 3.19 -6.17 -7.98
N TYR A 18 2.75 -5.09 -7.34
CA TYR A 18 1.33 -4.80 -7.11
C TYR A 18 0.77 -3.69 -8.02
N GLY A 19 1.59 -3.14 -8.93
CA GLY A 19 1.17 -2.10 -9.88
C GLY A 19 1.02 -0.71 -9.27
N TYR A 20 1.74 -0.41 -8.19
CA TYR A 20 1.73 0.91 -7.54
C TYR A 20 3.06 1.64 -7.75
N SER A 21 3.07 2.97 -7.60
CA SER A 21 4.33 3.72 -7.55
C SER A 21 4.97 3.62 -6.17
N SER A 22 6.31 3.60 -6.13
CA SER A 22 7.08 3.64 -4.89
C SER A 22 6.72 4.84 -4.03
N ASP A 23 6.54 6.01 -4.65
CA ASP A 23 6.17 7.25 -3.95
C ASP A 23 4.76 7.18 -3.37
N TYR A 24 3.83 6.51 -4.04
CA TYR A 24 2.49 6.30 -3.50
C TYR A 24 2.52 5.41 -2.27
N LEU A 25 3.24 4.28 -2.33
CA LEU A 25 3.41 3.40 -1.18
C LEU A 25 4.15 4.09 -0.03
N ARG A 26 5.12 4.97 -0.33
CA ARG A 26 5.83 5.77 0.68
C ARG A 26 4.88 6.72 1.39
N ARG A 27 4.07 7.46 0.65
CA ARG A 27 3.06 8.36 1.24
C ARG A 27 2.06 7.60 2.10
N LEU A 28 1.72 6.36 1.75
CA LEU A 28 0.85 5.52 2.59
C LEU A 28 1.55 5.09 3.88
N ALA A 29 2.82 4.72 3.80
CA ALA A 29 3.65 4.39 4.96
C ALA A 29 3.82 5.58 5.91
N GLU A 30 4.14 6.77 5.38
CA GLU A 30 4.28 8.01 6.15
C GLU A 30 2.96 8.40 6.85
N LYS A 31 1.82 8.08 6.25
CA LYS A 31 0.48 8.31 6.83
C LYS A 31 0.04 7.22 7.80
N GLY A 32 0.84 6.18 8.03
CA GLY A 32 0.46 5.02 8.85
C GLY A 32 -0.67 4.18 8.26
N ARG A 33 -0.98 4.34 6.96
CA ARG A 33 -2.03 3.58 6.27
C ARG A 33 -1.54 2.25 5.71
N LEU A 34 -0.24 2.12 5.55
CA LEU A 34 0.44 0.91 5.11
C LEU A 34 1.51 0.59 6.14
N THR A 35 1.52 -0.65 6.62
CA THR A 35 2.56 -1.13 7.53
C THR A 35 3.88 -1.25 6.76
N ALA A 36 4.80 -0.35 7.08
CA ALA A 36 6.14 -0.32 6.52
C ALA A 36 7.12 0.22 7.56
N GLN A 37 8.35 -0.26 7.52
CA GLN A 37 9.43 0.17 8.39
C GLN A 37 10.45 0.99 7.60
N LYS A 38 10.87 2.11 8.17
CA LYS A 38 11.97 2.90 7.63
C LYS A 38 13.29 2.31 8.14
N VAL A 39 14.10 1.78 7.23
CA VAL A 39 15.44 1.25 7.51
C VAL A 39 16.45 2.11 6.75
N GLY A 40 17.16 2.96 7.51
CA GLY A 40 18.03 3.99 6.95
C GLY A 40 17.25 4.99 6.07
N HIS A 41 17.60 5.05 4.79
CA HIS A 41 16.96 5.93 3.80
C HIS A 41 15.82 5.24 3.02
N GLN A 42 15.62 3.94 3.23
CA GLN A 42 14.65 3.16 2.48
C GLN A 42 13.46 2.76 3.35
N TRP A 43 12.30 2.66 2.70
CA TRP A 43 11.11 2.09 3.30
C TRP A 43 10.96 0.64 2.84
N LEU A 44 10.75 -0.24 3.80
CA LEU A 44 10.54 -1.67 3.61
C LEU A 44 9.12 -2.02 4.06
N THR A 45 8.43 -2.83 3.28
CA THR A 45 7.08 -3.32 3.57
C THR A 45 7.02 -4.81 3.29
N THR A 46 6.06 -5.51 3.88
CA THR A 46 5.87 -6.94 3.64
C THR A 46 4.80 -7.14 2.59
N SER A 47 4.89 -8.25 1.84
CA SER A 47 3.83 -8.62 0.88
C SER A 47 2.48 -8.71 1.57
N ASP A 48 2.44 -9.26 2.79
CA ASP A 48 1.25 -9.36 3.61
C ASP A 48 0.66 -7.99 3.97
N SER A 49 1.49 -7.03 4.37
CA SER A 49 1.05 -5.66 4.68
C SER A 49 0.40 -4.98 3.48
N VAL A 50 0.94 -5.19 2.27
CA VAL A 50 0.38 -4.64 1.03
C VAL A 50 -0.92 -5.35 0.65
N GLU A 51 -0.97 -6.67 0.74
CA GLU A 51 -2.18 -7.47 0.52
C GLU A 51 -3.29 -7.05 1.51
N SER A 52 -2.96 -6.90 2.80
CA SER A 52 -3.85 -6.42 3.85
C SER A 52 -4.31 -4.99 3.60
N PHE A 53 -3.43 -4.10 3.13
CA PHE A 53 -3.83 -2.76 2.69
C PHE A 53 -4.82 -2.81 1.51
N ILE A 54 -4.60 -3.68 0.54
CA ILE A 54 -5.48 -3.84 -0.62
C ILE A 54 -6.83 -4.41 -0.19
N GLY A 55 -6.87 -5.38 0.73
CA GLY A 55 -8.10 -5.97 1.27
C GLY A 55 -8.87 -5.05 2.22
N SER A 56 -8.16 -4.30 3.07
CA SER A 56 -8.73 -3.33 4.02
C SER A 56 -9.15 -2.00 3.37
N ARG A 57 -8.83 -1.80 2.09
CA ARG A 57 -9.50 -0.80 1.27
C ARG A 57 -10.97 -1.21 1.11
N GLU A 58 -11.76 -0.96 2.15
CA GLU A 58 -13.17 -0.66 1.95
C GLU A 58 -13.26 0.35 0.81
N LYS A 59 -14.11 0.08 -0.18
CA LYS A 59 -14.31 0.88 -1.38
C LYS A 59 -14.76 2.30 -1.01
N ARG A 60 -13.85 3.15 -0.50
CA ARG A 60 -14.04 4.60 -0.37
C ARG A 60 -13.92 5.31 -1.72
N GLY A 61 -14.08 4.55 -2.81
CA GLY A 61 -14.51 5.03 -4.09
C GLY A 61 -16.02 4.87 -4.20
N VAL A 62 -16.77 5.70 -3.49
CA VAL A 62 -17.89 6.31 -4.19
C VAL A 62 -17.54 7.78 -4.19
N TYR A 63 -16.93 8.22 -5.28
CA TYR A 63 -17.11 9.59 -5.72
C TYR A 63 -18.58 9.92 -5.46
N LYS A 64 -18.86 10.80 -4.48
CA LYS A 64 -20.23 11.32 -4.36
C LYS A 64 -20.47 11.98 -5.70
N LYS A 65 -21.23 11.31 -6.57
CA LYS A 65 -21.76 11.91 -7.78
C LYS A 65 -22.58 13.08 -7.25
N THR A 66 -22.00 14.27 -7.22
CA THR A 66 -22.75 15.49 -6.95
C THR A 66 -23.90 15.45 -7.93
N PRO A 67 -25.16 15.34 -7.49
CA PRO A 67 -26.26 15.55 -8.41
C PRO A 67 -26.14 17.00 -8.84
N GLY A 68 -25.84 17.23 -10.12
CA GLY A 68 -25.78 18.57 -10.68
C GLY A 68 -27.05 19.32 -10.30
N ARG A 69 -26.90 20.45 -9.63
CA ARG A 69 -28.02 21.33 -9.35
C ARG A 69 -28.27 22.12 -10.65
N LYS A 70 -29.46 21.89 -11.23
CA LYS A 70 -30.04 22.70 -12.31
C LYS A 70 -30.19 24.15 -11.89
#